data_AF-A0A1D9PUE3-F1
#
_entry.id   AF-A0A1D9PUE3-F1
#
_cell.length_a   1.000
_cell.length_b   1.000
_cell.length_c   1.000
_cell.angle_alpha   90.00
_cell.angle_beta   90.00
_cell.angle_gamma   90.00
#
_symmetry.space_group_name_H-M   'P 1'
#
loop_
_entity.id
_entity.type
_entity.pdbx_description
1 polymer ?
#
loop_
_entity_poly.entity_id
_entity_poly.type
_entity_poly.pdbx_seq_one_letter_code
_entity_poly.pdbx_strand_id
1 'polypeptide(L)'
;MQWQFQRKRHSVHTRKAQSSVSVEFPDAGKSYTFKYLKMLKDCPFVFYDDSQVINEVTPGGLEAFKKMSPEHQKHYRRTAIRKISDHKWHESDIAVFHELCCKYAVAFICVGVSHDFKVVTDVWNGFETRNLEIANAMLADKFQFSSNQGWPKIMLVMDGDRTLVAEDTGALFWQKWIARHGPEAPNNQSLLKLFFRSNLSYSCAAFRQAALVYSELMDEAENDDICQEVASIVNIHQEFVSLLQSVAAEKHIGAVIISCGQHRIWEKVLEKEGLSKSVKVIVGGRIWDGPCEILVTAGAKAGLVDRLRLSNRTYLCAFGDSPMDLGMLKAANKAIVVVGEVGKRSKEMEAELLNAIDNDGLHASQLIISHNVLPRLDTQKLPLIKLTDQKFLELIFSRHGRHAKLKVIHTTDKNATKSLMTPTCDAANKSPALGKYPRTMGRYLAIELISAVIGLESHETPHVQGHQTIGHRLLRDNQTSIFALMPGGEPMALGINDVFPVAMLLHAKDPQDIMPEHLQGKITVVLVDSIIYKGKTILEFVQHIRNLNAIVRIVLAAGVIHQSIAGDWNCCKYTRSTRKLQHRRTPHFRQEVHGQKIYKYKLSLCSIPGN
;
A
#
# COMPACT_ATOMS: atom_id res chain seq x y z
N MET A 1 -30.36 22.10 -7.92
CA MET A 1 -31.66 22.36 -8.60
C MET A 1 -32.36 21.03 -8.54
N GLN A 2 -33.41 20.93 -7.72
CA GLN A 2 -33.89 19.67 -7.14
C GLN A 2 -34.88 18.98 -8.07
N TRP A 3 -34.57 17.79 -8.59
CA TRP A 3 -35.53 17.03 -9.37
C TRP A 3 -36.29 16.03 -8.49
N GLN A 4 -37.61 15.91 -8.70
CA GLN A 4 -38.47 14.93 -8.04
C GLN A 4 -39.24 14.12 -9.12
N PHE A 5 -39.41 12.82 -8.89
CA PHE A 5 -39.98 11.83 -9.84
C PHE A 5 -41.27 11.22 -9.28
N GLN A 6 -42.06 10.52 -10.08
CA GLN A 6 -43.33 9.91 -9.61
C GLN A 6 -43.79 8.75 -10.50
N ARG A 7 -44.33 7.63 -9.99
CA ARG A 7 -44.89 6.58 -10.86
C ARG A 7 -46.27 6.94 -11.47
N LYS A 8 -46.55 6.58 -12.75
CA LYS A 8 -47.93 6.58 -13.31
C LYS A 8 -48.80 5.57 -12.55
N ARG A 9 -49.80 6.01 -11.78
CA ARG A 9 -50.75 5.12 -11.08
C ARG A 9 -51.99 4.81 -11.92
N HIS A 10 -52.39 3.53 -11.90
CA HIS A 10 -53.79 3.13 -11.78
C HIS A 10 -54.07 2.90 -10.28
N SER A 11 -55.22 3.38 -9.80
CA SER A 11 -55.60 3.58 -8.40
C SER A 11 -55.53 2.34 -7.50
N VAL A 12 -55.19 2.50 -6.21
CA VAL A 12 -55.96 2.11 -4.99
C VAL A 12 -55.27 2.71 -3.74
N HIS A 13 -56.05 3.09 -2.72
CA HIS A 13 -55.65 3.75 -1.47
C HIS A 13 -55.09 2.81 -0.39
N THR A 14 -54.10 3.29 0.39
CA THR A 14 -53.94 3.07 1.85
C THR A 14 -52.90 4.05 2.45
N ARG A 15 -53.10 4.45 3.71
CA ARG A 15 -52.31 5.48 4.43
C ARG A 15 -51.13 4.86 5.21
N LYS A 16 -49.88 5.31 4.98
CA LYS A 16 -48.76 5.42 5.96
C LYS A 16 -47.66 6.39 5.45
N ALA A 17 -46.87 6.94 6.40
CA ALA A 17 -45.74 7.90 6.41
C ALA A 17 -45.44 8.86 5.21
N GLN A 18 -45.03 10.10 5.50
CA GLN A 18 -44.58 11.12 4.54
C GLN A 18 -43.05 11.06 4.39
N SER A 19 -42.56 10.78 3.18
CA SER A 19 -41.15 10.93 2.81
C SER A 19 -41.05 11.56 1.42
N SER A 20 -40.31 12.66 1.30
CA SER A 20 -40.05 13.36 0.03
C SER A 20 -38.68 12.95 -0.51
N VAL A 21 -38.60 12.54 -1.78
CA VAL A 21 -37.36 12.10 -2.45
C VAL A 21 -36.95 13.16 -3.48
N SER A 22 -35.71 13.65 -3.39
CA SER A 22 -35.09 14.57 -4.35
C SER A 22 -33.84 13.91 -4.96
N VAL A 23 -33.68 13.95 -6.28
CA VAL A 23 -32.56 13.33 -7.03
C VAL A 23 -31.80 14.38 -7.83
N GLU A 24 -30.48 14.22 -7.93
CA GLU A 24 -29.63 15.01 -8.84
C GLU A 24 -28.79 14.09 -9.75
N PHE A 25 -28.55 14.55 -10.98
CA PHE A 25 -27.76 13.86 -12.01
C PHE A 25 -26.57 14.74 -12.42
N PRO A 26 -25.37 14.54 -11.86
CA PRO A 26 -24.21 15.37 -12.20
C PRO A 26 -23.32 14.54 -13.12
N ASP A 27 -23.32 14.88 -14.42
CA ASP A 27 -22.28 14.60 -15.44
C ASP A 27 -22.81 14.64 -16.88
N ALA A 28 -24.12 14.70 -17.06
CA ALA A 28 -24.73 15.12 -18.31
C ALA A 28 -25.52 16.40 -18.06
N GLY A 29 -25.38 17.39 -18.95
CA GLY A 29 -26.13 18.64 -18.85
C GLY A 29 -27.60 18.33 -18.58
N LYS A 30 -28.25 19.05 -17.64
CA LYS A 30 -29.61 18.75 -17.14
C LYS A 30 -30.59 18.32 -18.23
N SER A 31 -30.55 18.97 -19.39
CA SER A 31 -31.40 18.68 -20.57
C SER A 31 -30.99 17.41 -21.34
N TYR A 32 -29.71 17.06 -21.35
CA TYR A 32 -29.15 15.88 -22.03
C TYR A 32 -29.52 14.58 -21.30
N THR A 33 -29.35 14.52 -19.98
CA THR A 33 -29.77 13.36 -19.15
C THR A 33 -31.28 13.19 -19.18
N PHE A 34 -32.03 14.29 -19.11
CA PHE A 34 -33.49 14.30 -19.17
C PHE A 34 -34.02 13.77 -20.51
N LYS A 35 -33.33 14.06 -21.62
CA LYS A 35 -33.65 13.50 -22.94
C LYS A 35 -33.47 11.99 -22.97
N TYR A 36 -32.38 11.46 -22.40
CA TYR A 36 -32.14 10.02 -22.31
C TYR A 36 -33.12 9.29 -21.38
N LEU A 37 -33.40 9.85 -20.20
CA LEU A 37 -34.34 9.27 -19.24
C LEU A 37 -35.80 9.28 -19.76
N LYS A 38 -36.19 10.31 -20.54
CA LYS A 38 -37.48 10.33 -21.26
C LYS A 38 -37.54 9.38 -22.46
N MET A 39 -36.40 9.01 -23.05
CA MET A 39 -36.32 8.05 -24.17
C MET A 39 -36.45 6.59 -23.71
N LEU A 40 -36.37 6.32 -22.40
CA LEU A 40 -36.72 5.04 -21.82
C LEU A 40 -38.23 4.81 -21.94
N LYS A 41 -38.66 4.14 -23.02
CA LYS A 41 -40.07 3.91 -23.39
C LYS A 41 -40.91 3.22 -22.30
N ASP A 42 -40.26 2.55 -21.34
CA ASP A 42 -40.91 1.79 -20.25
C ASP A 42 -40.62 2.37 -18.85
N CYS A 43 -40.16 3.62 -18.76
CA CYS A 43 -39.88 4.27 -17.49
C CYS A 43 -41.18 4.51 -16.72
N PRO A 44 -41.40 3.90 -15.53
CA PRO A 44 -42.65 4.04 -14.81
C PRO A 44 -42.83 5.45 -14.22
N PHE A 45 -41.82 6.32 -14.32
CA PHE A 45 -41.74 7.62 -13.67
C PHE A 45 -42.24 8.80 -14.53
N VAL A 46 -42.77 9.83 -13.86
CA VAL A 46 -43.24 11.13 -14.30
C VAL A 46 -42.22 12.12 -13.81
N PHE A 47 -41.75 12.95 -14.72
CA PHE A 47 -40.66 13.89 -14.48
C PHE A 47 -41.25 15.30 -14.35
N TYR A 48 -40.95 15.97 -13.24
CA TYR A 48 -41.34 17.36 -13.02
C TYR A 48 -40.19 18.29 -13.38
N ASP A 49 -40.47 19.30 -14.19
CA ASP A 49 -39.55 20.40 -14.44
C ASP A 49 -39.82 21.51 -13.42
N ASP A 50 -38.83 21.82 -12.59
CA ASP A 50 -38.89 22.87 -11.56
C ASP A 50 -39.43 24.18 -12.14
N SER A 51 -39.03 24.52 -13.37
CA SER A 51 -39.45 25.74 -14.04
C SER A 51 -40.93 25.68 -14.47
N GLN A 52 -41.42 24.51 -14.85
CA GLN A 52 -42.82 24.25 -15.18
C GLN A 52 -43.69 24.25 -13.92
N VAL A 53 -43.26 23.60 -12.84
CA VAL A 53 -44.02 23.58 -11.59
C VAL A 53 -44.08 24.98 -10.97
N ILE A 54 -42.97 25.72 -10.98
CA ILE A 54 -42.95 27.14 -10.55
C ILE A 54 -43.86 27.99 -11.45
N ASN A 55 -43.86 27.75 -12.77
CA ASN A 55 -44.76 28.44 -13.69
C ASN A 55 -46.24 28.18 -13.34
N GLU A 56 -46.59 26.97 -12.91
CA GLU A 56 -47.96 26.61 -12.54
C GLU A 56 -48.40 27.16 -11.18
N VAL A 57 -47.49 27.20 -10.19
CA VAL A 57 -47.85 27.66 -8.82
C VAL A 57 -47.68 29.16 -8.61
N THR A 58 -47.01 29.86 -9.54
CA THR A 58 -46.79 31.30 -9.45
C THR A 58 -47.80 32.05 -10.32
N PRO A 59 -48.61 32.95 -9.74
CA PRO A 59 -49.47 33.85 -10.51
C PRO A 59 -48.64 34.66 -11.52
N GLY A 60 -49.01 34.60 -12.80
CA GLY A 60 -48.25 35.24 -13.89
C GLY A 60 -47.06 34.43 -14.43
N GLY A 61 -46.88 33.19 -13.95
CA GLY A 61 -45.92 32.25 -14.50
C GLY A 61 -44.46 32.50 -14.09
N LEU A 62 -43.56 31.77 -14.74
CA LEU A 62 -42.13 31.77 -14.44
C LEU A 62 -41.47 33.13 -14.67
N GLU A 63 -41.94 33.89 -15.66
CA GLU A 63 -41.43 35.23 -15.94
C GLU A 63 -41.86 36.25 -14.87
N ALA A 64 -43.04 36.08 -14.27
CA ALA A 64 -43.43 36.86 -13.09
C ALA A 64 -42.60 36.46 -11.88
N PHE A 65 -42.41 35.15 -11.66
CA PHE A 65 -41.57 34.62 -10.57
C PHE A 65 -40.15 35.23 -10.56
N LYS A 66 -39.49 35.29 -11.73
CA LYS A 66 -38.13 35.85 -11.86
C LYS A 66 -38.04 37.32 -11.46
N LYS A 67 -39.14 38.07 -11.56
CA LYS A 67 -39.22 39.50 -11.24
C LYS A 67 -39.65 39.77 -9.79
N MET A 68 -39.99 38.74 -9.02
CA MET A 68 -40.42 38.88 -7.61
C MET A 68 -39.25 39.07 -6.65
N SER A 69 -39.54 39.65 -5.47
CA SER A 69 -38.56 39.76 -4.38
C SER A 69 -38.11 38.38 -3.88
N PRO A 70 -36.91 38.27 -3.26
CA PRO A 70 -36.38 37.01 -2.74
C PRO A 70 -37.33 36.29 -1.75
N GLU A 71 -38.09 37.04 -0.94
CA GLU A 71 -39.05 36.50 0.02
C GLU A 71 -40.24 35.83 -0.67
N HIS A 72 -40.76 36.46 -1.72
CA HIS A 72 -41.85 35.92 -2.53
C HIS A 72 -41.38 34.73 -3.38
N GLN A 73 -40.17 34.80 -3.95
CA GLN A 73 -39.57 33.66 -4.63
C GLN A 73 -39.41 32.46 -3.68
N LYS A 74 -39.00 32.70 -2.43
CA LYS A 74 -38.90 31.66 -1.40
C LYS A 74 -40.27 31.05 -1.06
N HIS A 75 -41.32 31.86 -0.99
CA HIS A 75 -42.69 31.39 -0.79
C HIS A 75 -43.14 30.46 -1.93
N TYR A 76 -43.04 30.89 -3.19
CA TYR A 76 -43.50 30.08 -4.32
C TYR A 76 -42.61 28.84 -4.58
N ARG A 77 -41.31 28.90 -4.27
CA ARG A 77 -40.45 27.70 -4.25
C ARG A 77 -40.96 26.67 -3.21
N ARG A 78 -41.31 27.10 -2.00
CA ARG A 78 -41.89 26.19 -1.00
C ARG A 78 -43.23 25.63 -1.45
N THR A 79 -44.07 26.44 -2.09
CA THR A 79 -45.37 25.99 -2.62
C THR A 79 -45.20 24.98 -3.75
N ALA A 80 -44.25 25.21 -4.66
CA ALA A 80 -43.87 24.24 -5.70
C ALA A 80 -43.39 22.92 -5.07
N ILE A 81 -42.45 23.00 -4.12
CA ILE A 81 -41.92 21.83 -3.40
C ILE A 81 -43.04 21.09 -2.68
N ARG A 82 -43.98 21.80 -2.03
CA ARG A 82 -45.11 21.18 -1.32
C ARG A 82 -46.09 20.49 -2.27
N LYS A 83 -46.38 21.11 -3.42
CA LYS A 83 -47.22 20.52 -4.48
C LYS A 83 -46.64 19.20 -4.97
N ILE A 84 -45.30 19.10 -5.05
CA ILE A 84 -44.63 17.87 -5.44
C ILE A 84 -44.53 16.88 -4.26
N SER A 85 -44.28 17.36 -3.04
CA SER A 85 -44.10 16.52 -1.84
C SER A 85 -45.39 15.92 -1.27
N ASP A 86 -46.56 16.41 -1.68
CA ASP A 86 -47.86 15.84 -1.28
C ASP A 86 -48.13 14.45 -1.91
N HIS A 87 -47.23 13.95 -2.79
CA HIS A 87 -47.31 12.61 -3.37
C HIS A 87 -46.39 11.59 -2.67
N LYS A 88 -46.96 10.47 -2.24
CA LYS A 88 -46.25 9.39 -1.54
C LYS A 88 -45.49 8.51 -2.53
N TRP A 89 -44.17 8.49 -2.39
CA TRP A 89 -43.33 7.45 -2.96
C TRP A 89 -43.55 6.14 -2.19
N HIS A 90 -43.61 5.01 -2.91
CA HIS A 90 -43.52 3.70 -2.26
C HIS A 90 -42.07 3.25 -2.26
N GLU A 91 -41.66 2.51 -1.23
CA GLU A 91 -40.30 1.94 -1.14
C GLU A 91 -39.95 1.10 -2.37
N SER A 92 -40.94 0.49 -3.01
CA SER A 92 -40.81 -0.21 -4.29
C SER A 92 -40.35 0.68 -5.45
N ASP A 93 -40.72 1.96 -5.45
CA ASP A 93 -40.37 2.91 -6.52
C ASP A 93 -38.91 3.38 -6.37
N ILE A 94 -38.43 3.53 -5.13
CA ILE A 94 -37.03 3.86 -4.82
C ILE A 94 -36.12 2.69 -5.24
N ALA A 95 -36.52 1.45 -4.94
CA ALA A 95 -35.76 0.26 -5.32
C ALA A 95 -35.58 0.13 -6.85
N VAL A 96 -36.65 0.35 -7.63
CA VAL A 96 -36.59 0.34 -9.11
C VAL A 96 -35.67 1.45 -9.65
N PHE A 97 -35.68 2.61 -9.00
CA PHE A 97 -34.82 3.72 -9.40
C PHE A 97 -33.35 3.43 -9.12
N HIS A 98 -33.01 2.84 -7.96
CA HIS A 98 -31.66 2.35 -7.71
C HIS A 98 -31.20 1.37 -8.79
N GLU A 99 -32.04 0.41 -9.20
CA GLU A 99 -31.69 -0.58 -10.23
C GLU A 99 -31.37 0.09 -11.58
N LEU A 100 -32.19 1.05 -12.01
CA LEU A 100 -31.95 1.81 -13.24
C LEU A 100 -30.68 2.65 -13.13
N CYS A 101 -30.46 3.34 -12.02
CA CYS A 101 -29.25 4.12 -11.76
C CYS A 101 -27.99 3.24 -11.81
N CYS A 102 -28.02 2.04 -11.22
CA CYS A 102 -26.92 1.06 -11.33
C CYS A 102 -26.63 0.68 -12.78
N LYS A 103 -27.68 0.37 -13.55
CA LYS A 103 -27.57 -0.07 -14.94
C LYS A 103 -26.89 0.99 -15.82
N TYR A 104 -27.22 2.26 -15.58
CA TYR A 104 -26.71 3.39 -16.36
C TYR A 104 -25.51 4.10 -15.72
N ALA A 105 -24.92 3.53 -14.68
CA ALA A 105 -23.79 4.09 -13.97
C ALA A 105 -24.02 5.53 -13.46
N VAL A 106 -25.23 5.78 -12.94
CA VAL A 106 -25.61 7.05 -12.33
C VAL A 106 -25.71 6.87 -10.82
N ALA A 107 -25.10 7.75 -10.04
CA ALA A 107 -25.30 7.78 -8.61
C ALA A 107 -26.64 8.46 -8.22
N PHE A 108 -27.24 7.97 -7.14
CA PHE A 108 -28.58 8.32 -6.69
C PHE A 108 -28.60 8.53 -5.19
N ILE A 109 -29.32 9.54 -4.71
CA ILE A 109 -29.43 9.86 -3.29
C ILE A 109 -30.88 10.21 -2.95
N CYS A 110 -31.34 9.76 -1.78
CA CYS A 110 -32.62 10.16 -1.21
C CYS A 110 -32.40 11.27 -0.18
N VAL A 111 -32.48 12.54 -0.62
CA VAL A 111 -32.34 13.67 0.31
C VAL A 111 -33.67 13.93 1.04
N GLY A 112 -33.72 13.58 2.33
CA GLY A 112 -34.82 13.96 3.23
C GLY A 112 -34.81 15.45 3.60
N VAL A 113 -35.93 15.96 4.11
CA VAL A 113 -36.15 17.40 4.43
C VAL A 113 -35.19 17.97 5.49
N SER A 114 -34.47 17.10 6.21
CA SER A 114 -33.61 17.45 7.36
C SER A 114 -32.11 17.58 7.03
N HIS A 115 -31.66 17.22 5.82
CA HIS A 115 -30.23 17.23 5.49
C HIS A 115 -29.83 18.54 4.80
N ASP A 116 -28.71 19.14 5.21
CA ASP A 116 -28.20 20.37 4.60
C ASP A 116 -27.69 20.08 3.18
N PHE A 117 -28.39 20.65 2.20
CA PHE A 117 -28.14 20.49 0.77
C PHE A 117 -26.69 20.82 0.37
N LYS A 118 -26.04 21.72 1.12
CA LYS A 118 -24.64 22.10 0.87
C LYS A 118 -23.68 20.94 1.06
N VAL A 119 -23.91 20.10 2.07
CA VAL A 119 -23.05 18.96 2.39
C VAL A 119 -23.16 17.88 1.30
N VAL A 120 -24.37 17.65 0.78
CA VAL A 120 -24.59 16.73 -0.36
C VAL A 120 -23.82 17.19 -1.60
N THR A 121 -23.82 18.49 -1.92
CA THR A 121 -23.07 19.03 -3.06
C THR A 121 -21.55 19.04 -2.88
N ASP A 122 -21.05 19.23 -1.65
CA ASP A 122 -19.62 19.20 -1.34
C ASP A 122 -19.06 17.76 -1.39
N VAL A 123 -19.88 16.76 -1.05
CA VAL A 123 -19.56 15.32 -1.23
C VAL A 123 -19.53 14.93 -2.71
N TRP A 124 -20.18 15.68 -3.60
CA TRP A 124 -20.30 15.29 -5.01
C TRP A 124 -19.22 15.91 -5.90
N ASN A 125 -18.85 17.17 -5.68
CA ASN A 125 -17.94 17.90 -6.57
C ASN A 125 -16.47 17.76 -6.14
N GLY A 126 -15.60 17.25 -7.04
CA GLY A 126 -14.15 17.17 -6.79
C GLY A 126 -13.75 16.17 -5.70
N PHE A 127 -14.66 15.25 -5.35
CA PHE A 127 -14.52 14.38 -4.19
C PHE A 127 -13.30 13.48 -4.25
N GLU A 128 -12.88 12.94 -5.40
CA GLU A 128 -11.74 11.98 -5.43
C GLU A 128 -10.42 12.63 -5.00
N THR A 129 -10.09 13.80 -5.55
CA THR A 129 -8.87 14.54 -5.20
C THR A 129 -8.92 14.98 -3.75
N ARG A 130 -10.04 15.57 -3.32
CA ARG A 130 -10.25 15.99 -1.93
C ARG A 130 -10.21 14.80 -0.96
N ASN A 131 -10.76 13.65 -1.34
CA ASN A 131 -10.80 12.44 -0.53
C ASN A 131 -9.40 11.91 -0.25
N LEU A 132 -8.52 11.86 -1.26
CA LEU A 132 -7.14 11.44 -1.06
C LEU A 132 -6.36 12.46 -0.21
N GLU A 133 -6.60 13.75 -0.40
CA GLU A 133 -6.00 14.81 0.44
C GLU A 133 -6.41 14.66 1.92
N ILE A 134 -7.70 14.47 2.19
CA ILE A 134 -8.23 14.25 3.55
C ILE A 134 -7.64 12.96 4.13
N ALA A 135 -7.66 11.86 3.40
CA ALA A 135 -7.11 10.59 3.89
C ALA A 135 -5.60 10.70 4.20
N ASN A 136 -4.85 11.44 3.39
CA ASN A 136 -3.44 11.74 3.66
C ASN A 136 -3.24 12.62 4.89
N ALA A 137 -4.10 13.62 5.10
CA ALA A 137 -4.07 14.46 6.29
C ALA A 137 -4.39 13.65 7.56
N MET A 138 -5.40 12.78 7.52
CA MET A 138 -5.74 11.86 8.61
C MET A 138 -4.59 10.91 8.93
N LEU A 139 -3.91 10.39 7.91
CA LEU A 139 -2.74 9.54 8.09
C LEU A 139 -1.61 10.31 8.79
N ALA A 140 -1.33 11.54 8.37
CA ALA A 140 -0.30 12.37 9.00
C ALA A 140 -0.65 12.72 10.46
N ASP A 141 -1.90 13.06 10.75
CA ASP A 141 -2.39 13.38 12.09
C ASP A 141 -2.29 12.18 13.06
N LYS A 142 -2.75 10.99 12.62
CA LYS A 142 -2.74 9.78 13.47
C LYS A 142 -1.34 9.32 13.88
N PHE A 143 -0.30 9.67 13.11
CA PHE A 143 1.09 9.39 13.46
C PHE A 143 1.80 10.59 14.15
N GLN A 144 1.05 11.65 14.51
CA GLN A 144 1.46 12.79 15.36
C GLN A 144 2.84 13.36 15.04
N PHE A 145 3.01 13.88 13.83
CA PHE A 145 4.25 14.53 13.42
C PHE A 145 4.48 15.86 14.14
N SER A 146 5.20 15.81 15.27
CA SER A 146 5.99 16.96 15.73
C SER A 146 7.26 17.05 14.88
N SER A 147 7.68 18.25 14.55
CA SER A 147 8.79 18.61 13.63
C SER A 147 10.15 17.92 13.89
N ASN A 148 10.29 17.09 14.94
CA ASN A 148 11.52 16.40 15.32
C ASN A 148 11.48 14.85 15.24
N GLN A 149 10.32 14.20 15.05
CA GLN A 149 10.23 12.73 14.90
C GLN A 149 9.59 12.38 13.55
N GLY A 150 10.41 12.07 12.54
CA GLY A 150 9.94 11.68 11.20
C GLY A 150 9.17 10.35 11.18
N TRP A 151 8.72 9.91 10.00
CA TRP A 151 7.90 8.70 9.84
C TRP A 151 8.53 7.46 10.50
N PRO A 152 7.72 6.48 10.96
CA PRO A 152 8.23 5.19 11.37
C PRO A 152 9.16 4.63 10.29
N LYS A 153 10.27 4.02 10.71
CA LYS A 153 11.24 3.45 9.76
C LYS A 153 10.66 2.27 8.99
N ILE A 154 9.68 1.60 9.60
CA ILE A 154 8.97 0.47 9.01
C ILE A 154 7.48 0.72 9.20
N MET A 155 6.70 0.51 8.15
CA MET A 155 5.25 0.64 8.17
C MET A 155 4.61 -0.65 7.67
N LEU A 156 3.73 -1.24 8.49
CA LEU A 156 2.83 -2.30 8.07
C LEU A 156 1.51 -1.67 7.62
N VAL A 157 1.13 -1.92 6.37
CA VAL A 157 -0.13 -1.45 5.79
C VAL A 157 -0.98 -2.67 5.46
N MET A 158 -2.17 -2.78 6.01
CA MET A 158 -2.98 -4.00 5.88
C MET A 158 -4.39 -3.64 5.43
N ASP A 159 -4.96 -4.42 4.51
CA ASP A 159 -6.41 -4.45 4.38
C ASP A 159 -7.03 -5.17 5.58
N GLY A 160 -8.31 -4.89 5.80
CA GLY A 160 -9.10 -5.47 6.87
C GLY A 160 -9.72 -6.81 6.49
N ASP A 161 -10.85 -6.75 5.79
CA ASP A 161 -11.67 -7.91 5.43
C ASP A 161 -10.86 -8.93 4.63
N ARG A 162 -11.05 -10.22 4.91
CA ARG A 162 -10.36 -11.36 4.25
C ARG A 162 -8.81 -11.34 4.28
N THR A 163 -8.22 -10.34 4.94
CA THR A 163 -6.78 -10.15 5.12
C THR A 163 -6.41 -10.30 6.60
N LEU A 164 -6.92 -9.45 7.48
CA LEU A 164 -6.72 -9.55 8.93
C LEU A 164 -7.69 -10.52 9.58
N VAL A 165 -8.88 -10.67 9.01
CA VAL A 165 -9.97 -11.53 9.48
C VAL A 165 -10.42 -12.43 8.32
N ALA A 166 -11.08 -13.56 8.61
CA ALA A 166 -11.54 -14.45 7.55
C ALA A 166 -12.79 -13.91 6.83
N GLU A 167 -13.54 -13.08 7.55
CA GLU A 167 -14.88 -12.64 7.19
C GLU A 167 -14.86 -11.38 6.33
N ASP A 168 -16.00 -11.14 5.68
CA ASP A 168 -16.35 -9.88 5.05
C ASP A 168 -17.24 -9.12 6.04
N THR A 169 -16.67 -8.13 6.74
CA THR A 169 -17.38 -7.43 7.82
C THR A 169 -18.58 -6.65 7.31
N GLY A 170 -18.50 -6.13 6.07
CA GLY A 170 -19.64 -5.52 5.38
C GLY A 170 -20.78 -6.52 5.17
N ALA A 171 -20.48 -7.73 4.69
CA ALA A 171 -21.50 -8.76 4.51
C ALA A 171 -22.16 -9.18 5.85
N LEU A 172 -21.37 -9.32 6.92
CA LEU A 172 -21.88 -9.63 8.26
C LEU A 172 -22.77 -8.52 8.80
N PHE A 173 -22.38 -7.26 8.61
CA PHE A 173 -23.18 -6.10 8.98
C PHE A 173 -24.60 -6.18 8.39
N TRP A 174 -24.70 -6.43 7.08
CA TRP A 174 -26.02 -6.52 6.44
C TRP A 174 -26.80 -7.76 6.85
N GLN A 175 -26.14 -8.88 7.15
CA GLN A 175 -26.84 -10.05 7.69
C GLN A 175 -27.51 -9.72 9.03
N LYS A 176 -26.81 -9.00 9.92
CA LYS A 176 -27.34 -8.54 11.20
C LYS A 176 -28.48 -7.54 11.03
N TRP A 177 -28.32 -6.59 10.11
CA TRP A 177 -29.37 -5.61 9.80
C TRP A 177 -30.66 -6.28 9.30
N ILE A 178 -30.54 -7.22 8.34
CA ILE A 178 -31.69 -7.98 7.81
C ILE A 178 -32.34 -8.81 8.92
N ALA A 179 -31.55 -9.43 9.81
CA ALA A 179 -32.09 -10.23 10.91
C ALA A 179 -32.95 -9.39 11.89
N ARG A 180 -32.64 -8.10 12.07
CA ARG A 180 -33.41 -7.18 12.93
C ARG A 180 -34.69 -6.66 12.27
N HIS A 181 -34.64 -6.36 10.97
CA HIS A 181 -35.75 -5.73 10.25
C HIS A 181 -36.68 -6.72 9.52
N GLY A 182 -36.29 -7.99 9.46
CA GLY A 182 -37.03 -9.04 8.79
C GLY A 182 -36.79 -9.09 7.27
N PRO A 183 -37.22 -10.18 6.61
CA PRO A 183 -36.98 -10.43 5.19
C PRO A 183 -37.79 -9.52 4.24
N GLU A 184 -38.82 -8.83 4.75
CA GLU A 184 -39.61 -7.85 3.98
C GLU A 184 -38.97 -6.47 3.95
N ALA A 185 -37.92 -6.23 4.75
CA ALA A 185 -37.14 -5.01 4.64
C ALA A 185 -36.53 -4.89 3.23
N PRO A 186 -36.44 -3.67 2.66
CA PRO A 186 -35.88 -3.47 1.33
C PRO A 186 -34.54 -4.20 1.20
N ASN A 187 -34.40 -5.03 0.16
CA ASN A 187 -33.28 -5.97 0.01
C ASN A 187 -31.97 -5.23 -0.35
N ASN A 188 -31.47 -4.41 0.57
CA ASN A 188 -30.37 -3.48 0.34
C ASN A 188 -29.00 -4.17 0.28
N GLN A 189 -28.89 -5.40 0.81
CA GLN A 189 -27.73 -6.26 0.52
C GLN A 189 -27.68 -6.66 -0.96
N SER A 190 -28.84 -6.86 -1.60
CA SER A 190 -28.90 -7.03 -3.05
C SER A 190 -28.54 -5.73 -3.77
N LEU A 191 -28.86 -4.55 -3.24
CA LEU A 191 -28.45 -3.25 -3.80
C LEU A 191 -26.94 -3.04 -3.74
N LEU A 192 -26.27 -3.36 -2.63
CA LEU A 192 -24.81 -3.28 -2.59
C LEU A 192 -24.15 -4.25 -3.56
N LYS A 193 -24.63 -5.51 -3.59
CA LYS A 193 -24.20 -6.49 -4.59
C LYS A 193 -24.47 -6.00 -6.00
N LEU A 194 -25.57 -5.28 -6.23
CA LEU A 194 -25.92 -4.69 -7.51
C LEU A 194 -24.97 -3.55 -7.87
N PHE A 195 -24.62 -2.65 -6.95
CA PHE A 195 -23.64 -1.58 -7.21
C PHE A 195 -22.32 -2.17 -7.72
N PHE A 196 -21.75 -3.12 -6.99
CA PHE A 196 -20.44 -3.70 -7.31
C PHE A 196 -20.47 -4.73 -8.45
N ARG A 197 -21.64 -5.28 -8.83
CA ARG A 197 -21.78 -6.20 -9.98
C ARG A 197 -22.37 -5.56 -11.23
N SER A 198 -22.90 -4.34 -11.12
CA SER A 198 -23.36 -3.55 -12.25
C SER A 198 -22.19 -2.94 -13.01
N ASN A 199 -22.51 -2.14 -14.03
CA ASN A 199 -21.52 -1.35 -14.76
C ASN A 199 -20.77 -0.33 -13.88
N LEU A 200 -21.28 -0.02 -12.67
CA LEU A 200 -20.56 0.80 -11.70
C LEU A 200 -19.33 0.06 -11.13
N SER A 201 -19.35 -1.27 -11.03
CA SER A 201 -18.25 -2.10 -10.51
C SER A 201 -17.65 -1.53 -9.21
N TYR A 202 -16.33 -1.65 -9.00
CA TYR A 202 -15.61 -1.06 -7.87
C TYR A 202 -15.17 0.40 -8.12
N SER A 203 -15.97 1.18 -8.85
CA SER A 203 -15.71 2.61 -9.08
C SER A 203 -15.95 3.45 -7.83
N CYS A 204 -15.39 4.67 -7.79
CA CYS A 204 -15.66 5.61 -6.70
C CYS A 204 -17.17 5.91 -6.56
N ALA A 205 -17.90 5.99 -7.67
CA ALA A 205 -19.35 6.18 -7.67
C ALA A 205 -20.08 5.03 -6.96
N ALA A 206 -19.64 3.78 -7.14
CA ALA A 206 -20.20 2.63 -6.42
C ALA A 206 -19.96 2.72 -4.90
N PHE A 207 -18.72 3.08 -4.50
CA PHE A 207 -18.38 3.26 -3.08
C PHE A 207 -19.14 4.41 -2.44
N ARG A 208 -19.34 5.53 -3.15
CA ARG A 208 -20.20 6.64 -2.70
C ARG A 208 -21.62 6.17 -2.47
N GLN A 209 -22.19 5.45 -3.46
CA GLN A 209 -23.54 4.94 -3.37
C GLN A 209 -23.71 3.98 -2.18
N ALA A 210 -22.74 3.11 -1.96
CA ALA A 210 -22.74 2.21 -0.81
C ALA A 210 -22.72 2.99 0.51
N ALA A 211 -21.81 3.96 0.65
CA ALA A 211 -21.70 4.80 1.84
C ALA A 211 -22.99 5.59 2.14
N LEU A 212 -23.67 6.09 1.10
CA LEU A 212 -24.98 6.74 1.23
C LEU A 212 -26.05 5.79 1.76
N VAL A 213 -26.09 4.55 1.27
CA VAL A 213 -27.06 3.56 1.74
C VAL A 213 -26.89 3.25 3.23
N TYR A 214 -25.66 3.10 3.72
CA TYR A 214 -25.42 2.98 5.17
C TYR A 214 -25.87 4.22 5.95
N SER A 215 -25.67 5.39 5.34
CA SER A 215 -26.03 6.68 5.91
C SER A 215 -27.54 6.92 6.02
N GLU A 216 -28.32 6.50 5.03
CA GLU A 216 -29.76 6.78 4.91
C GLU A 216 -30.64 5.84 5.74
N LEU A 217 -30.23 4.58 5.88
CA LEU A 217 -31.09 3.52 6.40
C LEU A 217 -31.06 3.35 7.91
N MET A 218 -30.16 4.04 8.60
CA MET A 218 -29.85 3.76 9.99
C MET A 218 -29.61 5.04 10.77
N ASP A 219 -30.14 5.13 11.99
CA ASP A 219 -29.66 6.12 12.93
C ASP A 219 -28.26 5.73 13.48
N GLU A 220 -27.60 6.66 14.18
CA GLU A 220 -26.25 6.45 14.69
C GLU A 220 -26.18 5.33 15.74
N ALA A 221 -27.19 5.24 16.62
CA ALA A 221 -27.22 4.28 17.71
C ALA A 221 -27.39 2.85 17.17
N GLU A 222 -28.31 2.66 16.23
CA GLU A 222 -28.52 1.36 15.62
C GLU A 222 -27.27 0.89 14.86
N ASN A 223 -26.63 1.80 14.12
CA ASN A 223 -25.40 1.51 13.39
C ASN A 223 -24.28 1.08 14.33
N ASP A 224 -24.08 1.79 15.45
CA ASP A 224 -23.05 1.42 16.45
C ASP A 224 -23.33 0.05 17.07
N ASP A 225 -24.60 -0.25 17.38
CA ASP A 225 -25.01 -1.54 17.93
C ASP A 225 -24.72 -2.69 16.96
N ILE A 226 -25.03 -2.54 15.67
CA ILE A 226 -24.70 -3.57 14.66
C ILE A 226 -23.19 -3.69 14.52
N CYS A 227 -22.46 -2.58 14.50
CA CYS A 227 -20.99 -2.61 14.45
C CYS A 227 -20.41 -3.37 15.66
N GLN A 228 -20.97 -3.18 16.85
CA GLN A 228 -20.59 -3.89 18.06
C GLN A 228 -20.87 -5.40 17.98
N GLU A 229 -22.03 -5.79 17.46
CA GLU A 229 -22.36 -7.19 17.25
C GLU A 229 -21.39 -7.86 16.27
N VAL A 230 -21.09 -7.20 15.13
CA VAL A 230 -20.14 -7.73 14.15
C VAL A 230 -18.74 -7.85 14.77
N ALA A 231 -18.26 -6.81 15.44
CA ALA A 231 -16.95 -6.83 16.09
C ALA A 231 -16.83 -7.92 17.16
N SER A 232 -17.93 -8.28 17.84
CA SER A 232 -17.93 -9.33 18.86
C SER A 232 -17.63 -10.72 18.29
N ILE A 233 -18.12 -11.02 17.08
CA ILE A 233 -18.02 -12.34 16.45
C ILE A 233 -16.79 -12.49 15.53
N VAL A 234 -16.21 -11.37 15.09
CA VAL A 234 -15.02 -11.35 14.23
C VAL A 234 -13.75 -11.42 15.08
N ASN A 235 -12.77 -12.20 14.64
CA ASN A 235 -11.48 -12.35 15.31
C ASN A 235 -10.34 -12.12 14.31
N ILE A 236 -9.37 -11.29 14.69
CA ILE A 236 -8.14 -11.14 13.91
C ILE A 236 -7.38 -12.48 13.95
N HIS A 237 -6.83 -12.89 12.81
CA HIS A 237 -6.01 -14.10 12.75
C HIS A 237 -4.86 -14.05 13.77
N GLN A 238 -4.63 -15.16 14.46
CA GLN A 238 -3.70 -15.23 15.58
C GLN A 238 -2.26 -14.81 15.20
N GLU A 239 -1.86 -15.10 13.96
CA GLU A 239 -0.56 -14.70 13.41
C GLU A 239 -0.42 -13.18 13.31
N PHE A 240 -1.49 -12.48 12.92
CA PHE A 240 -1.53 -11.02 12.88
C PHE A 240 -1.61 -10.41 14.28
N VAL A 241 -2.38 -10.99 15.21
CA VAL A 241 -2.40 -10.54 16.61
C VAL A 241 -0.99 -10.57 17.20
N SER A 242 -0.29 -11.69 17.04
CA SER A 242 1.08 -11.88 17.56
C SER A 242 2.09 -10.89 16.93
N LEU A 243 1.97 -10.66 15.62
CA LEU A 243 2.79 -9.67 14.91
C LEU A 243 2.51 -8.25 15.41
N LEU A 244 1.24 -7.84 15.51
CA LEU A 244 0.85 -6.48 15.87
C LEU A 244 1.15 -6.16 17.33
N GLN A 245 1.04 -7.13 18.24
CA GLN A 245 1.51 -6.98 19.61
C GLN A 245 3.02 -6.76 19.69
N SER A 246 3.80 -7.46 18.86
CA SER A 246 5.24 -7.26 18.76
C SER A 246 5.58 -5.88 18.18
N VAL A 247 4.84 -5.43 17.18
CA VAL A 247 4.97 -4.09 16.59
C VAL A 247 4.65 -3.00 17.61
N ALA A 248 3.61 -3.19 18.45
CA ALA A 248 3.22 -2.23 19.46
C ALA A 248 4.32 -1.95 20.50
N ALA A 249 5.25 -2.88 20.70
CA ALA A 249 6.40 -2.70 21.59
C ALA A 249 7.51 -1.83 20.98
N GLU A 250 7.49 -1.58 19.67
CA GLU A 250 8.58 -0.95 18.93
C GLU A 250 8.20 0.43 18.39
N LYS A 251 8.75 1.50 18.99
CA LYS A 251 8.45 2.89 18.59
C LYS A 251 8.81 3.26 17.14
N HIS A 252 9.67 2.47 16.51
CA HIS A 252 10.17 2.73 15.16
C HIS A 252 9.37 2.02 14.07
N ILE A 253 8.36 1.21 14.45
CA ILE A 253 7.50 0.46 13.55
C ILE A 253 6.06 0.97 13.73
N GLY A 254 5.42 1.33 12.63
CA GLY A 254 4.01 1.71 12.58
C GLY A 254 3.16 0.62 11.95
N ALA A 255 1.88 0.58 12.32
CA ALA A 255 0.89 -0.27 11.68
C ALA A 255 -0.38 0.54 11.39
N VAL A 256 -0.94 0.37 10.19
CA VAL A 256 -2.19 1.01 9.77
C VAL A 256 -3.06 0.03 8.99
N ILE A 257 -4.36 0.02 9.30
CA ILE A 257 -5.40 -0.66 8.54
C ILE A 257 -5.98 0.33 7.53
N ILE A 258 -5.97 -0.05 6.25
CA ILE A 258 -6.56 0.72 5.16
C ILE A 258 -7.60 -0.14 4.45
N SER A 259 -8.88 0.10 4.73
CA SER A 259 -9.98 -0.74 4.24
C SER A 259 -11.19 0.06 3.77
N CYS A 260 -11.96 -0.51 2.84
CA CYS A 260 -13.20 0.07 2.32
C CYS A 260 -14.42 -0.23 3.20
N GLY A 261 -14.27 -1.08 4.22
CA GLY A 261 -15.33 -1.47 5.15
C GLY A 261 -15.78 -0.34 6.10
N GLN A 262 -16.57 -0.70 7.11
CA GLN A 262 -17.09 0.26 8.09
C GLN A 262 -16.06 0.61 9.17
N HIS A 263 -15.71 1.90 9.30
CA HIS A 263 -14.73 2.40 10.26
C HIS A 263 -14.97 1.91 11.70
N ARG A 264 -16.22 2.04 12.18
CA ARG A 264 -16.62 1.68 13.55
C ARG A 264 -16.37 0.22 13.90
N ILE A 265 -16.52 -0.68 12.93
CA ILE A 265 -16.25 -2.12 13.14
C ILE A 265 -14.76 -2.30 13.48
N TRP A 266 -13.86 -1.67 12.71
CA TRP A 266 -12.42 -1.80 12.89
C TRP A 266 -11.91 -1.15 14.19
N GLU A 267 -12.51 -0.03 14.62
CA GLU A 267 -12.22 0.54 15.95
C GLU A 267 -12.53 -0.47 17.07
N LYS A 268 -13.74 -1.06 17.03
CA LYS A 268 -14.21 -2.02 18.04
C LYS A 268 -13.45 -3.35 18.00
N VAL A 269 -13.10 -3.84 16.80
CA VAL A 269 -12.28 -5.06 16.63
C VAL A 269 -10.87 -4.84 17.21
N LEU A 270 -10.24 -3.69 16.96
CA LEU A 270 -8.93 -3.38 17.53
C LEU A 270 -8.98 -3.14 19.04
N GLU A 271 -10.07 -2.55 19.55
CA GLU A 271 -10.27 -2.37 20.99
C GLU A 271 -10.39 -3.71 21.70
N LYS A 272 -11.18 -4.64 21.15
CA LYS A 272 -11.32 -6.02 21.65
C LYS A 272 -9.97 -6.73 21.78
N GLU A 273 -9.06 -6.52 20.82
CA GLU A 273 -7.72 -7.12 20.81
C GLU A 273 -6.66 -6.31 21.60
N GLY A 274 -7.03 -5.18 22.20
CA GLY A 274 -6.11 -4.30 22.92
C GLY A 274 -5.09 -3.57 22.03
N LEU A 275 -5.38 -3.46 20.72
CA LEU A 275 -4.49 -2.90 19.69
C LEU A 275 -4.88 -1.48 19.24
N SER A 276 -6.00 -0.93 19.72
CA SER A 276 -6.53 0.38 19.30
C SER A 276 -5.57 1.56 19.47
N LYS A 277 -4.63 1.47 20.43
CA LYS A 277 -3.61 2.51 20.66
C LYS A 277 -2.45 2.43 19.67
N SER A 278 -2.03 1.23 19.31
CA SER A 278 -0.82 0.96 18.52
C SER A 278 -1.09 0.91 17.02
N VAL A 279 -2.24 0.36 16.62
CA VAL A 279 -2.63 0.21 15.21
C VAL A 279 -3.57 1.35 14.82
N LYS A 280 -3.23 2.07 13.75
CA LYS A 280 -4.06 3.17 13.23
C LYS A 280 -5.06 2.65 12.21
N VAL A 281 -6.16 3.37 12.02
CA VAL A 281 -7.24 2.98 11.10
C VAL A 281 -7.54 4.14 10.16
N ILE A 282 -7.45 3.89 8.85
CA ILE A 282 -7.89 4.75 7.76
C ILE A 282 -8.88 3.94 6.94
N VAL A 283 -10.14 3.96 7.37
CA VAL A 283 -11.19 3.10 6.82
C VAL A 283 -12.36 3.97 6.40
N GLY A 284 -13.05 3.55 5.34
CA GLY A 284 -14.26 4.22 4.88
C GLY A 284 -15.43 4.05 5.86
N GLY A 285 -16.64 4.37 5.40
CA GLY A 285 -17.83 4.16 6.21
C GLY A 285 -18.98 5.03 5.74
N ARG A 286 -19.72 5.59 6.69
CA ARG A 286 -20.83 6.50 6.45
C ARG A 286 -20.33 7.90 6.11
N ILE A 287 -21.06 8.58 5.23
CA ILE A 287 -20.74 9.96 4.81
C ILE A 287 -21.10 10.98 5.91
N TRP A 288 -21.96 10.62 6.87
CA TRP A 288 -22.48 11.54 7.89
C TRP A 288 -21.81 11.41 9.28
N ASP A 289 -20.88 10.48 9.47
CA ASP A 289 -20.25 10.18 10.78
C ASP A 289 -19.06 11.11 11.10
N GLY A 290 -19.25 12.43 10.98
CA GLY A 290 -18.24 13.43 11.35
C GLY A 290 -16.94 13.32 10.52
N PRO A 291 -15.73 13.53 11.11
CA PRO A 291 -14.47 13.72 10.37
C PRO A 291 -13.97 12.51 9.56
N CYS A 292 -14.74 11.43 9.44
CA CYS A 292 -14.43 10.24 8.64
C CYS A 292 -15.15 10.22 7.27
N GLU A 293 -15.27 11.38 6.61
CA GLU A 293 -15.86 11.55 5.27
C GLU A 293 -15.01 10.96 4.11
N ILE A 294 -14.24 9.90 4.37
CA ILE A 294 -13.36 9.31 3.35
C ILE A 294 -13.96 8.05 2.73
N LEU A 295 -13.76 7.88 1.43
CA LEU A 295 -13.99 6.65 0.70
C LEU A 295 -12.66 6.00 0.36
N VAL A 296 -12.46 4.80 0.88
CA VAL A 296 -11.26 4.03 0.60
C VAL A 296 -11.50 3.15 -0.62
N THR A 297 -11.18 3.69 -1.79
CA THR A 297 -11.17 2.95 -3.07
C THR A 297 -9.80 2.30 -3.31
N ALA A 298 -9.68 1.46 -4.35
CA ALA A 298 -8.39 0.89 -4.75
C ALA A 298 -7.34 1.98 -5.06
N GLY A 299 -7.76 3.06 -5.72
CA GLY A 299 -6.92 4.22 -5.99
C GLY A 299 -6.52 4.97 -4.71
N ALA A 300 -7.43 5.11 -3.74
CA ALA A 300 -7.11 5.71 -2.45
C ALA A 300 -6.10 4.88 -1.64
N LYS A 301 -6.26 3.54 -1.62
CA LYS A 301 -5.29 2.63 -1.00
C LYS A 301 -3.89 2.79 -1.62
N ALA A 302 -3.80 2.81 -2.95
CA ALA A 302 -2.55 3.01 -3.68
C ALA A 302 -1.92 4.38 -3.35
N GLY A 303 -2.70 5.46 -3.45
CA GLY A 303 -2.21 6.82 -3.18
C GLY A 303 -1.71 7.03 -1.75
N LEU A 304 -2.34 6.39 -0.76
CA LEU A 304 -1.89 6.42 0.64
C LEU A 304 -0.54 5.70 0.80
N VAL A 305 -0.35 4.55 0.15
CA VAL A 305 0.93 3.82 0.19
C VAL A 305 2.02 4.56 -0.58
N ASP A 306 1.71 5.16 -1.73
CA ASP A 306 2.65 6.01 -2.47
C ASP A 306 3.11 7.20 -1.61
N ARG A 307 2.19 7.84 -0.89
CA ARG A 307 2.52 8.94 0.03
C ARG A 307 3.49 8.49 1.12
N LEU A 308 3.24 7.33 1.72
CA LEU A 308 4.14 6.73 2.72
C LEU A 308 5.53 6.46 2.12
N ARG A 309 5.58 5.97 0.88
CA ARG A 309 6.82 5.64 0.18
C ARG A 309 7.68 6.88 -0.17
N LEU A 310 7.06 8.00 -0.53
CA LEU A 310 7.76 9.25 -0.87
C LEU A 310 8.67 9.78 0.24
N SER A 311 8.50 9.33 1.48
CA SER A 311 9.37 9.70 2.59
C SER A 311 10.82 9.17 2.48
N ASN A 312 11.13 8.29 1.50
CA ASN A 312 12.43 7.63 1.22
C ASN A 312 13.14 6.94 2.41
N ARG A 313 12.53 7.00 3.60
CA ARG A 313 13.08 6.55 4.88
C ARG A 313 12.24 5.44 5.53
N THR A 314 11.09 5.13 4.94
CA THR A 314 10.10 4.17 5.47
C THR A 314 10.06 2.90 4.62
N TYR A 315 10.42 1.77 5.20
CA TYR A 315 10.22 0.45 4.60
C TYR A 315 8.76 0.02 4.75
N LEU A 316 8.05 -0.19 3.65
CA LEU A 316 6.64 -0.49 3.66
C LEU A 316 6.36 -1.95 3.30
N CYS A 317 5.66 -2.64 4.20
CA CYS A 317 5.13 -3.98 3.98
C CYS A 317 3.61 -3.91 3.87
N ALA A 318 3.07 -4.26 2.69
CA ALA A 318 1.63 -4.24 2.43
C ALA A 318 1.04 -5.65 2.43
N PHE A 319 -0.18 -5.77 2.98
CA PHE A 319 -0.95 -7.02 3.06
C PHE A 319 -2.33 -6.80 2.46
N GLY A 320 -2.76 -7.70 1.57
CA GLY A 320 -4.10 -7.69 0.99
C GLY A 320 -4.45 -9.04 0.38
N ASP A 321 -5.72 -9.25 0.03
CA ASP A 321 -6.22 -10.51 -0.51
C ASP A 321 -6.97 -10.36 -1.85
N SER A 322 -7.21 -9.12 -2.29
CA SER A 322 -8.14 -8.81 -3.38
C SER A 322 -7.53 -7.91 -4.47
N PRO A 323 -8.17 -7.84 -5.66
CA PRO A 323 -7.83 -6.88 -6.71
C PRO A 323 -7.69 -5.43 -6.23
N MET A 324 -8.51 -5.04 -5.24
CA MET A 324 -8.50 -3.69 -4.68
C MET A 324 -7.18 -3.33 -4.01
N ASP A 325 -6.41 -4.34 -3.62
CA ASP A 325 -5.16 -4.19 -2.91
C ASP A 325 -3.95 -4.17 -3.84
N LEU A 326 -4.10 -4.55 -5.12
CA LEU A 326 -2.99 -4.66 -6.06
C LEU A 326 -2.23 -3.34 -6.23
N GLY A 327 -2.94 -2.21 -6.23
CA GLY A 327 -2.32 -0.89 -6.28
C GLY A 327 -1.40 -0.64 -5.08
N MET A 328 -1.88 -0.90 -3.86
CA MET A 328 -1.06 -0.74 -2.66
C MET A 328 0.06 -1.79 -2.53
N LEU A 329 -0.17 -3.01 -3.02
CA LEU A 329 0.83 -4.07 -3.05
C LEU A 329 1.98 -3.74 -4.02
N LYS A 330 1.66 -3.24 -5.23
CA LYS A 330 2.67 -2.75 -6.21
C LYS A 330 3.48 -1.58 -5.66
N ALA A 331 2.83 -0.69 -4.93
CA ALA A 331 3.47 0.46 -4.31
C ALA A 331 4.35 0.11 -3.10
N ALA A 332 4.25 -1.07 -2.50
CA ALA A 332 5.02 -1.45 -1.31
C ALA A 332 6.46 -1.91 -1.61
N ASN A 333 7.35 -1.86 -0.59
CA ASN A 333 8.67 -2.49 -0.69
C ASN A 333 8.57 -4.02 -0.59
N LYS A 334 7.65 -4.50 0.24
CA LYS A 334 7.30 -5.91 0.37
C LYS A 334 5.79 -6.06 0.24
N ALA A 335 5.36 -6.82 -0.77
CA ALA A 335 3.97 -7.18 -0.97
C ALA A 335 3.71 -8.60 -0.44
N ILE A 336 2.66 -8.76 0.35
CA ILE A 336 2.21 -10.04 0.89
C ILE A 336 0.73 -10.23 0.54
N VAL A 337 0.45 -11.25 -0.26
CA VAL A 337 -0.91 -11.68 -0.57
C VAL A 337 -1.37 -12.64 0.51
N VAL A 338 -2.42 -12.29 1.22
CA VAL A 338 -3.01 -13.17 2.24
C VAL A 338 -3.91 -14.19 1.56
N VAL A 339 -3.75 -15.46 1.93
CA VAL A 339 -4.42 -16.60 1.32
C VAL A 339 -5.27 -17.31 2.37
N GLY A 340 -6.57 -17.01 2.32
CA GLY A 340 -7.60 -17.67 3.11
C GLY A 340 -8.23 -18.90 2.41
N GLU A 341 -9.29 -19.42 3.02
CA GLU A 341 -10.06 -20.59 2.55
C GLU A 341 -10.57 -20.40 1.12
N VAL A 342 -10.43 -21.45 0.29
CA VAL A 342 -10.76 -21.41 -1.15
C VAL A 342 -12.17 -20.88 -1.43
N GLY A 343 -13.17 -21.29 -0.64
CA GLY A 343 -14.56 -20.85 -0.81
C GLY A 343 -14.84 -19.38 -0.50
N LYS A 344 -13.92 -18.69 0.20
CA LYS A 344 -14.04 -17.28 0.61
C LYS A 344 -13.15 -16.33 -0.20
N ARG A 345 -12.29 -16.87 -1.08
CA ARG A 345 -11.36 -16.07 -1.90
C ARG A 345 -12.11 -15.23 -2.95
N SER A 346 -11.57 -14.05 -3.27
CA SER A 346 -11.94 -13.36 -4.51
C SER A 346 -11.63 -14.24 -5.73
N LYS A 347 -12.60 -14.33 -6.64
CA LYS A 347 -12.52 -15.14 -7.86
C LYS A 347 -11.68 -14.47 -8.95
N GLU A 348 -11.65 -13.15 -8.94
CA GLU A 348 -10.99 -12.29 -9.93
C GLU A 348 -9.49 -12.14 -9.64
N MET A 349 -9.10 -12.25 -8.37
CA MET A 349 -7.72 -12.02 -7.93
C MET A 349 -6.68 -12.90 -8.62
N GLU A 350 -6.97 -14.17 -8.96
CA GLU A 350 -5.94 -15.04 -9.53
C GLU A 350 -5.47 -14.54 -10.90
N ALA A 351 -6.42 -14.16 -11.77
CA ALA A 351 -6.11 -13.60 -13.08
C ALA A 351 -5.43 -12.23 -12.97
N GLU A 352 -5.93 -11.36 -12.10
CA GLU A 352 -5.35 -10.03 -11.90
C GLU A 352 -3.96 -10.08 -11.25
N LEU A 353 -3.75 -10.99 -10.30
CA LEU A 353 -2.46 -11.18 -9.65
C LEU A 353 -1.43 -11.76 -10.62
N LEU A 354 -1.82 -12.72 -11.47
CA LEU A 354 -0.95 -13.22 -12.54
C LEU A 354 -0.55 -12.10 -13.49
N ASN A 355 -1.51 -11.29 -13.95
CA ASN A 355 -1.23 -10.14 -14.80
C ASN A 355 -0.30 -9.13 -14.10
N ALA A 356 -0.53 -8.85 -12.83
CA ALA A 356 0.32 -7.94 -12.06
C ALA A 356 1.76 -8.45 -11.91
N ILE A 357 1.95 -9.76 -11.74
CA ILE A 357 3.27 -10.38 -11.62
C ILE A 357 3.98 -10.40 -12.98
N ASP A 358 3.30 -10.90 -14.01
CA ASP A 358 3.91 -11.18 -15.31
C ASP A 358 4.11 -9.90 -16.14
N ASN A 359 3.19 -8.92 -16.06
CA ASN A 359 3.19 -7.73 -16.91
C ASN A 359 3.53 -6.42 -16.17
N ASP A 360 3.18 -6.31 -14.88
CA ASP A 360 3.37 -5.06 -14.12
C ASP A 360 4.57 -5.10 -13.16
N GLY A 361 5.31 -6.21 -13.12
CA GLY A 361 6.51 -6.36 -12.28
C GLY A 361 6.24 -6.46 -10.78
N LEU A 362 5.04 -6.89 -10.37
CA LEU A 362 4.73 -7.14 -8.97
C LEU A 362 5.53 -8.33 -8.44
N HIS A 363 6.37 -8.11 -7.45
CA HIS A 363 7.01 -9.18 -6.69
C HIS A 363 6.37 -9.30 -5.32
N ALA A 364 5.52 -10.31 -5.15
CA ALA A 364 4.83 -10.59 -3.91
C ALA A 364 5.25 -11.93 -3.32
N SER A 365 4.86 -12.16 -2.07
CA SER A 365 4.86 -13.48 -1.43
C SER A 365 3.45 -13.80 -0.97
N GLN A 366 3.13 -15.07 -0.77
CA GLN A 366 1.83 -15.46 -0.24
C GLN A 366 1.95 -15.98 1.20
N LEU A 367 1.06 -15.47 2.05
CA LEU A 367 0.88 -15.90 3.43
C LEU A 367 -0.35 -16.79 3.52
N ILE A 368 -0.14 -18.06 3.86
CA ILE A 368 -1.24 -19.02 4.06
C ILE A 368 -1.64 -18.96 5.53
N ILE A 369 -2.88 -18.52 5.81
CA ILE A 369 -3.39 -18.34 7.17
C ILE A 369 -3.90 -19.64 7.80
N SER A 370 -4.36 -20.60 6.98
CA SER A 370 -4.85 -21.89 7.48
C SER A 370 -4.08 -23.05 6.86
N HIS A 371 -3.66 -24.00 7.70
CA HIS A 371 -2.79 -25.11 7.32
C HIS A 371 -3.40 -26.08 6.29
N ASN A 372 -4.73 -26.07 6.13
CA ASN A 372 -5.45 -26.92 5.18
C ASN A 372 -5.71 -26.25 3.83
N VAL A 373 -5.10 -25.09 3.60
CA VAL A 373 -5.37 -24.25 2.44
C VAL A 373 -4.20 -24.33 1.46
N LEU A 374 -4.51 -24.69 0.21
CA LEU A 374 -3.51 -24.73 -0.85
C LEU A 374 -3.01 -23.31 -1.20
N PRO A 375 -1.74 -23.17 -1.66
CA PRO A 375 -1.25 -21.93 -2.23
C PRO A 375 -2.21 -21.38 -3.29
N ARG A 376 -2.33 -20.05 -3.37
CA ARG A 376 -3.22 -19.39 -4.35
C ARG A 376 -2.65 -19.44 -5.76
N LEU A 377 -1.34 -19.25 -5.89
CA LEU A 377 -0.60 -19.43 -7.14
C LEU A 377 0.59 -20.34 -6.92
N ASP A 378 1.24 -20.72 -8.02
CA ASP A 378 2.49 -21.47 -8.00
C ASP A 378 3.54 -20.82 -7.09
N THR A 379 4.26 -21.66 -6.34
CA THR A 379 5.21 -21.21 -5.32
C THR A 379 6.52 -20.67 -5.88
N GLN A 380 6.82 -20.87 -7.17
CA GLN A 380 7.93 -20.20 -7.83
C GLN A 380 7.55 -18.76 -8.21
N LYS A 381 6.34 -18.56 -8.77
CA LYS A 381 5.83 -17.22 -9.11
C LYS A 381 5.46 -16.40 -7.86
N LEU A 382 4.87 -17.04 -6.86
CA LEU A 382 4.42 -16.41 -5.63
C LEU A 382 4.97 -17.18 -4.41
N PRO A 383 6.20 -16.87 -3.95
CA PRO A 383 6.85 -17.62 -2.87
C PRO A 383 6.08 -17.60 -1.55
N LEU A 384 6.16 -18.70 -0.80
CA LEU A 384 5.54 -18.82 0.52
C LEU A 384 6.27 -17.97 1.57
N ILE A 385 5.52 -17.34 2.47
CA ILE A 385 6.04 -16.68 3.65
C ILE A 385 5.22 -17.06 4.89
N LYS A 386 5.87 -17.08 6.05
CA LYS A 386 5.21 -17.22 7.35
C LYS A 386 5.52 -15.99 8.21
N LEU A 387 4.52 -15.45 8.91
CA LEU A 387 4.74 -14.33 9.84
C LEU A 387 5.65 -14.72 11.02
N THR A 388 5.78 -16.01 11.30
CA THR A 388 6.69 -16.57 12.31
C THR A 388 8.08 -16.91 11.76
N ASP A 389 8.32 -16.78 10.45
CA ASP A 389 9.65 -17.03 9.88
C ASP A 389 10.65 -16.03 10.45
N GLN A 390 11.73 -16.55 11.03
CA GLN A 390 12.80 -15.74 11.58
C GLN A 390 13.36 -14.76 10.55
N LYS A 391 13.46 -15.14 9.27
CA LYS A 391 13.95 -14.21 8.22
C LYS A 391 13.01 -13.03 8.02
N PHE A 392 11.70 -13.26 8.09
CA PHE A 392 10.69 -12.22 7.99
C PHE A 392 10.70 -11.34 9.24
N LEU A 393 10.73 -11.94 10.43
CA LEU A 393 10.81 -11.20 11.69
C LEU A 393 12.11 -10.40 11.80
N GLU A 394 13.24 -10.91 11.34
CA GLU A 394 14.50 -10.15 11.29
C GLU A 394 14.39 -8.94 10.35
N LEU A 395 13.69 -9.10 9.22
CA LEU A 395 13.41 -8.03 8.27
C LEU A 395 12.48 -6.95 8.85
N ILE A 396 11.65 -7.25 9.85
CA ILE A 396 10.76 -6.25 10.49
C ILE A 396 11.35 -5.73 11.80
N PHE A 397 11.94 -6.56 12.65
CA PHE A 397 12.32 -6.22 14.02
C PHE A 397 13.83 -6.04 14.26
N SER A 398 14.72 -6.66 13.48
CA SER A 398 16.17 -6.56 13.72
C SER A 398 16.78 -5.22 13.30
N ARG A 399 15.95 -4.27 12.85
CA ARG A 399 16.39 -3.03 12.20
C ARG A 399 16.72 -1.88 13.14
N HIS A 400 16.53 -1.99 14.47
CA HIS A 400 17.12 -1.01 15.41
C HIS A 400 17.50 -1.46 16.84
N GLY A 401 17.41 -2.74 17.20
CA GLY A 401 17.47 -3.13 18.64
C GLY A 401 18.72 -3.87 19.13
N ARG A 402 19.16 -4.93 18.45
CA ARG A 402 20.22 -5.82 18.95
C ARG A 402 20.97 -6.42 17.77
N HIS A 403 22.29 -6.22 17.76
CA HIS A 403 23.28 -6.94 16.95
C HIS A 403 22.75 -7.53 15.64
N ALA A 404 22.53 -6.70 14.61
CA ALA A 404 22.48 -7.20 13.24
C ALA A 404 23.87 -7.79 12.94
N LYS A 405 24.02 -9.09 13.22
CA LYS A 405 25.28 -9.80 13.09
C LYS A 405 25.61 -9.79 11.60
N LEU A 406 26.69 -9.13 11.25
CA LEU A 406 27.16 -9.02 9.88
C LEU A 406 27.26 -10.41 9.26
N LYS A 407 26.41 -10.74 8.28
CA LYS A 407 26.49 -12.03 7.61
C LYS A 407 27.66 -11.98 6.63
N VAL A 408 28.80 -12.50 7.06
CA VAL A 408 30.00 -12.65 6.25
C VAL A 408 29.96 -14.03 5.59
N ILE A 409 29.95 -14.07 4.27
CA ILE A 409 30.03 -15.28 3.46
C ILE A 409 31.39 -15.26 2.77
N HIS A 410 32.14 -16.35 2.85
CA HIS A 410 33.47 -16.43 2.26
C HIS A 410 33.72 -17.75 1.56
N THR A 411 34.59 -17.73 0.56
CA THR A 411 35.01 -18.93 -0.19
C THR A 411 36.49 -19.23 0.01
N THR A 412 37.10 -18.71 1.07
CA THR A 412 38.54 -18.83 1.39
C THR A 412 39.10 -20.25 1.19
N ASP A 413 38.37 -21.27 1.63
CA ASP A 413 38.88 -22.65 1.66
C ASP A 413 38.74 -23.37 0.32
N LYS A 414 38.03 -22.79 -0.66
CA LYS A 414 37.86 -23.38 -2.00
C LYS A 414 39.17 -23.33 -2.80
N ASN A 415 39.47 -24.41 -3.53
CA ASN A 415 40.66 -24.47 -4.38
C ASN A 415 40.69 -23.36 -5.43
N ALA A 416 39.53 -23.06 -6.05
CA ALA A 416 39.41 -21.95 -7.00
C ALA A 416 39.82 -20.61 -6.38
N THR A 417 39.37 -20.33 -5.16
CA THR A 417 39.75 -19.13 -4.41
C THR A 417 41.25 -19.06 -4.14
N LYS A 418 41.87 -20.16 -3.70
CA LYS A 418 43.32 -20.23 -3.47
C LYS A 418 44.08 -19.90 -4.75
N SER A 419 43.71 -20.53 -5.87
CA SER A 419 44.32 -20.27 -7.18
C SER A 419 44.15 -18.84 -7.67
N LEU A 420 42.99 -18.20 -7.43
CA LEU A 420 42.73 -16.81 -7.79
C LEU A 420 43.49 -15.80 -6.91
N MET A 421 43.73 -16.14 -5.64
CA MET A 421 44.41 -15.25 -4.68
C MET A 421 45.94 -15.31 -4.75
N THR A 422 46.53 -16.45 -5.10
CA THR A 422 48.00 -16.58 -5.18
C THR A 422 48.68 -15.49 -6.02
N PRO A 423 48.25 -15.20 -7.26
CA PRO A 423 48.93 -14.21 -8.09
C PRO A 423 48.75 -12.77 -7.58
N THR A 424 47.70 -12.47 -6.80
CA THR A 424 47.49 -11.12 -6.22
C THR A 424 48.38 -10.85 -5.00
N CYS A 425 48.95 -11.89 -4.40
CA CYS A 425 49.81 -11.80 -3.22
C CYS A 425 51.31 -11.97 -3.55
N ASP A 426 51.65 -12.29 -4.80
CA ASP A 426 53.02 -12.56 -5.22
C ASP A 426 53.75 -11.25 -5.60
N ALA A 427 54.76 -10.89 -4.82
CA ALA A 427 55.57 -9.70 -5.02
C ALA A 427 56.43 -9.75 -6.30
N ALA A 428 56.62 -10.92 -6.91
CA ALA A 428 57.27 -11.08 -8.20
C ALA A 428 56.41 -10.60 -9.37
N ASN A 429 55.08 -10.50 -9.18
CA ASN A 429 54.15 -10.01 -10.20
C ASN A 429 54.19 -8.48 -10.29
N LYS A 430 55.12 -7.93 -11.06
CA LYS A 430 55.17 -6.49 -11.43
C LYS A 430 54.79 -6.30 -12.90
N SER A 431 53.54 -5.92 -13.20
CA SER A 431 53.07 -5.66 -14.58
C SER A 431 51.63 -5.11 -14.61
N PRO A 432 51.16 -4.46 -15.70
CA PRO A 432 49.73 -4.22 -16.02
C PRO A 432 48.79 -5.43 -15.83
N ALA A 433 49.32 -6.65 -15.67
CA ALA A 433 48.59 -7.83 -15.20
C ALA A 433 47.92 -7.65 -13.81
N LEU A 434 48.36 -6.67 -12.99
CA LEU A 434 47.79 -6.40 -11.66
C LEU A 434 46.31 -5.99 -11.69
N GLY A 435 45.79 -5.43 -12.78
CA GLY A 435 44.35 -5.15 -12.92
C GLY A 435 43.54 -6.39 -13.33
N LYS A 436 44.16 -7.36 -14.01
CA LYS A 436 43.48 -8.55 -14.56
C LYS A 436 43.08 -9.54 -13.45
N TYR A 437 43.92 -9.70 -12.43
CA TYR A 437 43.62 -10.65 -11.35
C TYR A 437 42.44 -10.20 -10.48
N PRO A 438 42.36 -8.95 -9.96
CA PRO A 438 41.20 -8.50 -9.20
C PRO A 438 39.93 -8.46 -10.05
N ARG A 439 40.01 -8.19 -11.37
CA ARG A 439 38.86 -8.32 -12.28
C ARG A 439 38.36 -9.76 -12.38
N THR A 440 39.26 -10.72 -12.49
CA THR A 440 38.90 -12.15 -12.49
C THR A 440 38.28 -12.57 -11.14
N MET A 441 38.83 -12.08 -10.03
CA MET A 441 38.23 -12.27 -8.70
C MET A 441 36.83 -11.65 -8.61
N GLY A 442 36.63 -10.47 -9.18
CA GLY A 442 35.32 -9.81 -9.27
C GLY A 442 34.29 -10.67 -10.01
N ARG A 443 34.67 -11.27 -11.15
CA ARG A 443 33.80 -12.20 -11.89
C ARG A 443 33.44 -13.42 -11.05
N TYR A 444 34.41 -14.00 -10.36
CA TYR A 444 34.16 -15.14 -9.47
C TYR A 444 33.25 -14.77 -8.28
N LEU A 445 33.48 -13.63 -7.64
CA LEU A 445 32.61 -13.09 -6.59
C LEU A 445 31.17 -12.90 -7.09
N ALA A 446 31.02 -12.37 -8.31
CA ALA A 446 29.72 -12.16 -8.94
C ALA A 446 28.96 -13.48 -9.13
N ILE A 447 29.61 -14.46 -9.75
CA ILE A 447 29.01 -15.76 -10.10
C ILE A 447 28.70 -16.60 -8.87
N GLU A 448 29.57 -16.61 -7.87
CA GLU A 448 29.48 -17.55 -6.74
C GLU A 448 28.77 -16.96 -5.52
N LEU A 449 29.08 -15.71 -5.17
CA LEU A 449 28.64 -15.11 -3.91
C LEU A 449 27.55 -14.08 -4.10
N ILE A 450 27.71 -13.14 -5.02
CA ILE A 450 26.73 -12.07 -5.23
C ILE A 450 25.42 -12.66 -5.76
N SER A 451 25.48 -13.57 -6.72
CA SER A 451 24.30 -14.31 -7.23
C SER A 451 23.58 -15.09 -6.13
N ALA A 452 24.31 -15.74 -5.22
CA ALA A 452 23.74 -16.51 -4.12
C ALA A 452 23.11 -15.61 -3.04
N VAL A 453 23.62 -14.39 -2.89
CA VAL A 453 23.18 -13.44 -1.87
C VAL A 453 22.03 -12.57 -2.37
N ILE A 454 22.11 -12.06 -3.58
CA ILE A 454 21.07 -11.22 -4.20
C ILE A 454 19.96 -12.07 -4.81
N GLY A 455 20.30 -13.20 -5.43
CA GLY A 455 19.38 -14.06 -6.17
C GLY A 455 19.50 -13.86 -7.69
N LEU A 456 18.92 -14.80 -8.44
CA LEU A 456 18.77 -14.72 -9.89
C LEU A 456 17.28 -14.67 -10.24
N GLU A 457 16.95 -14.04 -11.36
CA GLU A 457 15.63 -14.04 -11.96
C GLU A 457 15.68 -14.61 -13.38
N SER A 458 14.58 -15.27 -13.78
CA SER A 458 14.40 -15.76 -15.15
C SER A 458 13.92 -14.62 -16.05
N HIS A 459 14.40 -14.58 -17.28
CA HIS A 459 13.93 -13.66 -18.30
C HIS A 459 13.93 -14.32 -19.68
N GLU A 460 13.09 -13.83 -20.59
CA GLU A 460 13.14 -14.26 -21.98
C GLU A 460 14.41 -13.72 -22.65
N THR A 461 15.08 -14.61 -23.38
CA THR A 461 16.28 -14.29 -24.14
C THR A 461 16.16 -14.90 -25.54
N PRO A 462 16.49 -14.16 -26.60
CA PRO A 462 16.51 -14.70 -27.94
C PRO A 462 17.59 -15.79 -28.03
N HIS A 463 17.17 -17.00 -28.35
CA HIS A 463 18.07 -18.10 -28.64
C HIS A 463 18.78 -17.85 -29.97
N VAL A 464 20.02 -18.32 -30.09
CA VAL A 464 20.84 -18.16 -31.30
C VAL A 464 20.22 -18.78 -32.56
N GLN A 465 19.25 -19.68 -32.40
CA GLN A 465 18.49 -20.30 -33.50
C GLN A 465 17.18 -19.55 -33.85
N GLY A 466 16.94 -18.37 -33.26
CA GLY A 466 15.84 -17.47 -33.63
C GLY A 466 14.53 -17.63 -32.87
N HIS A 467 14.42 -18.58 -31.94
CA HIS A 467 13.28 -18.70 -31.02
C HIS A 467 13.59 -18.06 -29.66
N GLN A 468 12.58 -17.81 -28.82
CA GLN A 468 12.81 -17.38 -27.43
C GLN A 468 13.21 -18.57 -26.55
N THR A 469 14.04 -18.32 -25.54
CA THR A 469 14.38 -19.27 -24.48
C THR A 469 14.45 -18.55 -23.13
N ILE A 470 14.50 -19.31 -22.04
CA ILE A 470 14.63 -18.75 -20.70
C ILE A 470 16.11 -18.62 -20.34
N GLY A 471 16.56 -17.38 -20.12
CA GLY A 471 17.85 -17.04 -19.56
C GLY A 471 17.73 -16.63 -18.09
N HIS A 472 18.88 -16.48 -17.42
CA HIS A 472 18.94 -15.99 -16.04
C HIS A 472 19.83 -14.76 -15.92
N ARG A 473 19.42 -13.81 -15.08
CA ARG A 473 20.18 -12.60 -14.73
C ARG A 473 20.09 -12.31 -13.24
N LEU A 474 20.87 -11.35 -12.74
CA LEU A 474 20.80 -10.94 -11.34
C LEU A 474 19.43 -10.37 -11.02
N LEU A 475 18.87 -10.73 -9.87
CA LEU A 475 17.56 -10.26 -9.42
C LEU A 475 17.54 -8.72 -9.41
N ARG A 476 16.66 -8.13 -10.23
CA ARG A 476 16.54 -6.69 -10.49
C ARG A 476 17.88 -5.98 -10.73
N ASP A 477 18.64 -6.49 -11.68
CA ASP A 477 19.91 -5.92 -12.12
C ASP A 477 19.81 -4.43 -12.48
N ASN A 478 18.74 -4.01 -13.15
CA ASN A 478 18.44 -2.60 -13.47
C ASN A 478 18.21 -1.70 -12.22
N GLN A 479 17.81 -2.29 -11.10
CA GLN A 479 17.65 -1.63 -9.80
C GLN A 479 18.85 -1.87 -8.87
N THR A 480 19.97 -2.37 -9.41
CA THR A 480 21.23 -2.57 -8.69
C THR A 480 22.28 -1.55 -9.14
N SER A 481 22.98 -0.96 -8.18
CA SER A 481 24.13 -0.08 -8.42
C SER A 481 25.40 -0.69 -7.83
N ILE A 482 26.48 -0.75 -8.59
CA ILE A 482 27.81 -1.21 -8.20
C ILE A 482 28.69 0.02 -8.04
N PHE A 483 29.21 0.26 -6.84
CA PHE A 483 30.16 1.33 -6.56
C PHE A 483 31.56 0.77 -6.37
N ALA A 484 32.44 1.12 -7.31
CA ALA A 484 33.88 0.92 -7.20
C ALA A 484 34.46 1.93 -6.20
N LEU A 485 34.94 1.45 -5.05
CA LEU A 485 35.58 2.31 -4.06
C LEU A 485 37.03 2.59 -4.50
N MET A 486 37.31 3.86 -4.80
CA MET A 486 38.56 4.24 -5.44
C MET A 486 39.71 4.34 -4.43
N PRO A 487 40.95 4.02 -4.86
CA PRO A 487 41.32 3.48 -6.17
C PRO A 487 41.27 1.94 -6.23
N GLY A 488 41.23 1.26 -5.09
CA GLY A 488 41.49 -0.18 -5.01
C GLY A 488 40.37 -1.09 -5.51
N GLY A 489 39.14 -0.59 -5.56
CA GLY A 489 37.94 -1.38 -5.90
C GLY A 489 37.63 -1.50 -7.38
N GLU A 490 38.14 -0.58 -8.22
CA GLU A 490 37.74 -0.47 -9.64
C GLU A 490 37.95 -1.77 -10.44
N PRO A 491 39.14 -2.40 -10.46
CA PRO A 491 39.33 -3.58 -11.30
C PRO A 491 38.40 -4.73 -10.89
N MET A 492 38.10 -4.86 -9.60
CA MET A 492 37.17 -5.87 -9.09
C MET A 492 35.72 -5.54 -9.41
N ALA A 493 35.33 -4.27 -9.32
CA ALA A 493 33.98 -3.81 -9.67
C ALA A 493 33.69 -4.01 -11.16
N LEU A 494 34.68 -3.74 -12.02
CA LEU A 494 34.62 -4.06 -13.45
C LEU A 494 34.38 -5.56 -13.68
N GLY A 495 35.03 -6.41 -12.88
CA GLY A 495 34.82 -7.86 -12.92
C GLY A 495 33.40 -8.28 -12.53
N ILE A 496 32.78 -7.58 -11.58
CA ILE A 496 31.39 -7.83 -11.20
C ILE A 496 30.44 -7.35 -12.30
N ASN A 497 30.69 -6.17 -12.86
CA ASN A 497 29.90 -5.61 -13.95
C ASN A 497 30.01 -6.43 -15.25
N ASP A 498 31.14 -7.09 -15.53
CA ASP A 498 31.28 -8.05 -16.64
C ASP A 498 30.24 -9.18 -16.57
N VAL A 499 29.82 -9.57 -15.37
CA VAL A 499 28.81 -10.63 -15.15
C VAL A 499 27.41 -10.04 -15.10
N PHE A 500 27.25 -8.81 -14.58
CA PHE A 500 25.98 -8.11 -14.44
C PHE A 500 26.00 -6.77 -15.20
N PRO A 501 25.99 -6.79 -16.54
CA PRO A 501 26.24 -5.59 -17.36
C PRO A 501 25.13 -4.53 -17.27
N VAL A 502 23.92 -4.93 -16.88
CA VAL A 502 22.77 -4.03 -16.71
C VAL A 502 22.85 -3.23 -15.40
N ALA A 503 23.57 -3.75 -14.40
CA ALA A 503 23.74 -3.06 -13.12
C ALA A 503 24.62 -1.82 -13.32
N MET A 504 24.18 -0.69 -12.75
CA MET A 504 24.84 0.60 -12.94
C MET A 504 26.20 0.62 -12.24
N LEU A 505 27.29 0.77 -12.99
CA LEU A 505 28.64 0.89 -12.42
C LEU A 505 29.02 2.36 -12.21
N LEU A 506 29.41 2.71 -10.99
CA LEU A 506 29.80 4.04 -10.57
C LEU A 506 31.13 3.98 -9.81
N HIS A 507 31.88 5.08 -9.85
CA HIS A 507 33.11 5.24 -9.06
C HIS A 507 32.85 6.18 -7.90
N ALA A 508 33.35 5.82 -6.71
CA ALA A 508 33.26 6.68 -5.54
C ALA A 508 34.59 6.66 -4.77
N LYS A 509 35.21 7.82 -4.66
CA LYS A 509 36.42 8.02 -3.86
C LYS A 509 36.05 8.39 -2.43
N ASP A 510 35.07 9.26 -2.28
CA ASP A 510 34.55 9.74 -1.02
C ASP A 510 33.05 9.45 -0.91
N PRO A 511 32.48 9.32 0.31
CA PRO A 511 31.05 9.05 0.48
C PRO A 511 30.15 10.03 -0.28
N GLN A 512 30.55 11.29 -0.36
CA GLN A 512 29.81 12.37 -1.02
C GLN A 512 29.64 12.18 -2.54
N ASP A 513 30.48 11.35 -3.18
CA ASP A 513 30.35 11.00 -4.60
C ASP A 513 29.09 10.15 -4.87
N ILE A 514 28.51 9.56 -3.81
CA ILE A 514 27.21 8.89 -3.89
C ILE A 514 26.12 9.94 -3.69
N MET A 515 25.55 10.41 -4.80
CA MET A 515 24.47 11.40 -4.82
C MET A 515 23.07 10.73 -4.73
N PRO A 516 22.02 11.46 -4.28
CA PRO A 516 20.67 10.92 -4.17
C PRO A 516 20.14 10.27 -5.47
N GLU A 517 20.43 10.87 -6.63
CA GLU A 517 20.06 10.35 -7.95
C GLU A 517 20.66 8.97 -8.25
N HIS A 518 21.85 8.66 -7.71
CA HIS A 518 22.48 7.35 -7.88
C HIS A 518 21.74 6.23 -7.13
N LEU A 519 20.90 6.60 -6.15
CA LEU A 519 20.14 5.68 -5.30
C LEU A 519 18.64 5.69 -5.62
N GLN A 520 18.18 6.58 -6.49
CA GLN A 520 16.77 6.70 -6.86
C GLN A 520 16.32 5.46 -7.64
N GLY A 521 15.24 4.82 -7.17
CA GLY A 521 14.72 3.59 -7.77
C GLY A 521 15.61 2.35 -7.57
N LYS A 522 16.71 2.47 -6.83
CA LYS A 522 17.63 1.36 -6.55
C LYS A 522 17.23 0.61 -5.29
N ILE A 523 17.25 -0.71 -5.38
CA ILE A 523 16.93 -1.60 -4.24
C ILE A 523 18.18 -2.27 -3.67
N THR A 524 19.27 -2.34 -4.45
CA THR A 524 20.54 -2.95 -4.03
C THR A 524 21.72 -2.07 -4.43
N VAL A 525 22.66 -1.92 -3.51
CA VAL A 525 23.96 -1.27 -3.70
C VAL A 525 25.05 -2.28 -3.40
N VAL A 526 25.98 -2.46 -4.32
CA VAL A 526 27.19 -3.29 -4.15
C VAL A 526 28.39 -2.37 -3.99
N LEU A 527 28.94 -2.26 -2.78
CA LEU A 527 30.20 -1.55 -2.54
C LEU A 527 31.37 -2.51 -2.76
N VAL A 528 32.30 -2.14 -3.63
CA VAL A 528 33.41 -3.01 -4.03
C VAL A 528 34.73 -2.37 -3.65
N ASP A 529 35.54 -3.09 -2.86
CA ASP A 529 36.90 -2.70 -2.50
C ASP A 529 37.81 -3.92 -2.54
N SER A 530 39.07 -3.78 -2.94
CA SER A 530 40.00 -4.91 -2.95
C SER A 530 40.34 -5.39 -1.55
N ILE A 531 40.47 -4.47 -0.57
CA ILE A 531 40.93 -4.79 0.79
C ILE A 531 40.15 -4.00 1.84
N ILE A 532 39.46 -4.71 2.75
CA ILE A 532 38.80 -4.12 3.92
C ILE A 532 39.64 -4.42 5.17
N TYR A 533 40.39 -3.41 5.64
CA TYR A 533 41.31 -3.58 6.78
C TYR A 533 40.71 -3.22 8.15
N LYS A 534 40.36 -1.94 8.37
CA LYS A 534 39.75 -1.44 9.63
C LYS A 534 38.25 -1.15 9.49
N GLY A 535 37.72 -1.20 8.28
CA GLY A 535 36.29 -0.99 8.01
C GLY A 535 35.80 0.45 8.17
N LYS A 536 36.67 1.41 8.55
CA LYS A 536 36.28 2.81 8.75
C LYS A 536 35.69 3.44 7.49
N THR A 537 36.39 3.34 6.36
CA THR A 537 35.95 3.87 5.07
C THR A 537 34.59 3.28 4.68
N ILE A 538 34.46 1.95 4.71
CA ILE A 538 33.19 1.26 4.47
C ILE A 538 32.08 1.76 5.38
N LEU A 539 32.35 1.99 6.67
CA LEU A 539 31.35 2.50 7.60
C LEU A 539 30.88 3.91 7.21
N GLU A 540 31.78 4.78 6.79
CA GLU A 540 31.46 6.13 6.33
C GLU A 540 30.57 6.07 5.07
N PHE A 541 30.88 5.21 4.10
CA PHE A 541 30.04 4.96 2.93
C PHE A 541 28.66 4.40 3.30
N VAL A 542 28.60 3.39 4.16
CA VAL A 542 27.35 2.78 4.62
C VAL A 542 26.49 3.81 5.35
N GLN A 543 27.07 4.62 6.24
CA GLN A 543 26.36 5.68 6.95
C GLN A 543 25.81 6.72 5.99
N HIS A 544 26.61 7.16 5.02
CA HIS A 544 26.18 8.11 4.00
C HIS A 544 25.03 7.55 3.14
N ILE A 545 25.16 6.32 2.62
CA ILE A 545 24.09 5.65 1.87
C ILE A 545 22.83 5.53 2.71
N ARG A 546 22.95 5.14 3.99
CA ARG A 546 21.81 5.00 4.90
C ARG A 546 21.13 6.33 5.21
N ASN A 547 21.86 7.45 5.17
CA ASN A 547 21.28 8.80 5.32
C ASN A 547 20.50 9.23 4.06
N LEU A 548 20.97 8.83 2.88
CA LEU A 548 20.30 9.14 1.61
C LEU A 548 19.14 8.20 1.30
N ASN A 549 19.34 6.90 1.51
CA ASN A 549 18.36 5.84 1.31
C ASN A 549 18.52 4.82 2.45
N ALA A 550 17.64 4.94 3.44
CA ALA A 550 17.67 4.07 4.63
C ALA A 550 17.53 2.59 4.24
N ILE A 551 16.76 2.31 3.19
CA ILE A 551 16.18 0.99 2.89
C ILE A 551 17.03 0.17 1.92
N VAL A 552 17.89 0.80 1.12
CA VAL A 552 18.62 0.09 0.07
C VAL A 552 19.46 -1.06 0.65
N ARG A 553 19.39 -2.25 0.07
CA ARG A 553 20.24 -3.36 0.50
C ARG A 553 21.70 -3.03 0.18
N ILE A 554 22.61 -3.18 1.14
CA ILE A 554 24.04 -2.93 0.89
C ILE A 554 24.79 -4.27 0.92
N VAL A 555 25.47 -4.59 -0.18
CA VAL A 555 26.35 -5.74 -0.30
C VAL A 555 27.77 -5.22 -0.41
N LEU A 556 28.66 -5.69 0.45
CA LEU A 556 30.09 -5.41 0.39
C LEU A 556 30.78 -6.58 -0.30
N ALA A 557 31.54 -6.30 -1.35
CA ALA A 557 32.37 -7.29 -2.05
C ALA A 557 33.84 -6.93 -1.87
N ALA A 558 34.64 -7.87 -1.36
CA ALA A 558 36.07 -7.67 -1.21
C ALA A 558 36.92 -8.93 -1.43
N GLY A 559 38.15 -8.69 -1.90
CA GLY A 559 39.16 -9.73 -2.08
C GLY A 559 39.82 -10.15 -0.77
N VAL A 560 40.00 -9.21 0.15
CA VAL A 560 40.59 -9.46 1.48
C VAL A 560 39.80 -8.73 2.55
N ILE A 561 39.33 -9.45 3.57
CA ILE A 561 38.76 -8.85 4.79
C ILE A 561 39.57 -9.26 6.03
N HIS A 562 39.98 -8.28 6.83
CA HIS A 562 40.75 -8.54 8.05
C HIS A 562 39.93 -9.29 9.13
N GLN A 563 40.57 -10.19 9.87
CA GLN A 563 39.87 -11.09 10.81
C GLN A 563 39.13 -10.37 11.95
N SER A 564 39.64 -9.22 12.42
CA SER A 564 38.98 -8.41 13.46
C SER A 564 37.61 -7.88 13.05
N ILE A 565 37.35 -7.83 11.74
CA ILE A 565 36.10 -7.39 11.15
C ILE A 565 35.14 -8.57 10.93
N ALA A 566 35.68 -9.72 10.55
CA ALA A 566 34.90 -10.91 10.25
C ALA A 566 34.28 -11.58 11.49
N GLY A 567 34.77 -11.28 12.70
CA GLY A 567 34.30 -11.88 13.96
C GLY A 567 33.24 -11.06 14.70
N ASP A 568 33.35 -9.73 14.72
CA ASP A 568 32.52 -8.84 15.57
C ASP A 568 32.44 -7.40 14.99
N TRP A 569 31.85 -7.22 13.81
CA TRP A 569 31.50 -5.87 13.36
C TRP A 569 30.31 -5.32 14.17
N ASN A 570 30.60 -4.56 15.23
CA ASN A 570 29.60 -3.77 15.97
C ASN A 570 29.64 -2.30 15.50
N CYS A 571 28.70 -1.89 14.63
CA CYS A 571 28.54 -0.48 14.23
C CYS A 571 28.40 0.48 15.44
N CYS A 572 27.88 -0.01 16.58
CA CYS A 572 27.66 0.80 17.78
C CYS A 572 28.91 1.15 18.59
N LYS A 573 30.06 0.45 18.44
CA LYS A 573 31.28 0.80 19.19
C LYS A 573 31.91 2.10 18.68
N TYR A 574 31.74 2.42 17.40
CA TYR A 574 32.35 3.61 16.78
C TYR A 574 31.49 4.88 16.89
N THR A 575 30.16 4.76 17.04
CA THR A 575 29.28 5.93 17.25
C THR A 575 29.38 6.51 18.66
N ARG A 576 29.86 5.74 19.65
CA ARG A 576 30.12 6.26 21.02
C ARG A 576 31.49 6.93 21.17
N SER A 577 32.48 6.63 20.34
CA SER A 577 33.82 7.24 20.47
C SER A 577 33.88 8.66 19.88
N THR A 578 33.05 8.99 18.89
CA THR A 578 33.00 10.33 18.28
C THR A 578 32.35 11.39 19.17
N ARG A 579 31.59 11.00 20.20
CA ARG A 579 31.08 11.93 21.24
C ARG A 579 32.01 12.13 22.44
N LYS A 580 33.13 11.40 22.56
CA LYS A 580 34.04 11.48 23.71
C LYS A 580 35.50 11.84 23.39
N LEU A 581 35.83 12.18 22.13
CA LEU A 581 37.20 12.50 21.70
C LEU A 581 37.52 14.00 21.58
N GLN A 582 36.68 14.90 22.12
CA GLN A 582 37.03 16.34 22.21
C GLN A 582 37.83 16.72 23.46
N HIS A 583 38.04 15.81 24.43
CA HIS A 583 38.96 16.06 25.54
C HIS A 583 39.60 14.77 26.03
N ARG A 584 40.84 14.51 25.63
CA ARG A 584 41.97 14.18 26.53
C ARG A 584 43.23 13.83 25.75
N ARG A 585 44.35 14.27 26.33
CA ARG A 585 45.73 14.15 25.87
C ARG A 585 46.14 12.71 25.58
N THR A 586 47.07 12.59 24.63
CA THR A 586 47.92 11.43 24.33
C THR A 586 48.50 10.76 25.57
N PRO A 587 48.69 9.43 25.52
CA PRO A 587 49.97 8.90 25.96
C PRO A 587 50.60 7.94 24.94
N HIS A 588 51.92 8.06 24.83
CA HIS A 588 52.83 7.10 24.23
C HIS A 588 52.65 5.70 24.83
N PHE A 589 52.77 4.64 24.00
CA PHE A 589 53.28 3.35 24.46
C PHE A 589 54.15 2.68 23.38
N ARG A 590 55.25 2.10 23.88
CA ARG A 590 56.43 1.56 23.21
C ARG A 590 56.19 0.24 22.45
N GLN A 591 57.18 -0.07 21.61
CA GLN A 591 57.48 -1.34 20.94
C GLN A 591 57.42 -2.57 21.86
N GLU A 592 56.89 -3.67 21.32
CA GLU A 592 57.29 -5.09 21.54
C GLU A 592 56.98 -5.83 20.21
N VAL A 593 58.00 -6.11 19.38
CA VAL A 593 58.78 -7.37 19.22
C VAL A 593 57.97 -8.58 18.69
N HIS A 594 58.57 -9.19 17.67
CA HIS A 594 58.22 -10.32 16.82
C HIS A 594 57.14 -11.33 17.28
N GLY A 595 56.15 -11.50 16.41
CA GLY A 595 55.35 -12.71 16.26
C GLY A 595 54.67 -12.71 14.89
N GLN A 596 54.93 -13.72 14.06
CA GLN A 596 54.35 -13.88 12.73
C GLN A 596 52.82 -13.68 12.76
N LYS A 597 52.34 -12.56 12.18
CA LYS A 597 50.91 -12.39 11.90
C LYS A 597 50.58 -13.20 10.65
N ILE A 598 50.03 -14.38 10.86
CA ILE A 598 49.45 -15.20 9.80
C ILE A 598 48.27 -14.42 9.21
N TYR A 599 48.46 -13.87 8.00
CA TYR A 599 47.40 -13.27 7.20
C TYR A 599 46.46 -14.40 6.75
N LYS A 600 45.29 -14.55 7.39
CA LYS A 600 44.23 -15.40 6.84
C LYS A 600 43.55 -14.64 5.69
N TYR A 601 43.97 -14.96 4.46
CA TYR A 601 43.42 -14.45 3.20
C TYR A 601 41.92 -14.75 3.10
N LYS A 602 41.09 -13.73 2.89
CA LYS A 602 39.62 -13.85 2.95
C LYS A 602 38.93 -13.16 1.78
N LEU A 603 38.65 -13.93 0.73
CA LEU A 603 37.66 -13.57 -0.30
C LEU A 603 36.29 -13.64 0.36
N SER A 604 35.68 -12.48 0.61
CA SER A 604 34.54 -12.39 1.51
C SER A 604 33.54 -11.37 1.01
N LEU A 605 32.28 -11.78 1.04
CA LEU A 605 31.13 -10.93 0.85
C LEU A 605 30.53 -10.64 2.22
N CYS A 606 30.13 -9.41 2.45
CA CYS A 606 29.38 -9.04 3.63
C CYS A 606 28.05 -8.44 3.18
N SER A 607 26.93 -8.97 3.65
CA SER A 607 25.61 -8.39 3.37
C SER A 607 25.16 -7.57 4.57
N ILE A 608 24.95 -6.28 4.37
CA ILE A 608 24.25 -5.39 5.30
C ILE A 608 22.84 -5.22 4.73
N PRO A 609 21.81 -5.88 5.32
CA PRO A 609 20.44 -5.71 4.86
C PRO A 609 20.04 -4.23 4.89
N GLY A 610 19.15 -3.84 3.98
CA GLY A 610 18.45 -2.56 4.00
C GLY A 610 17.79 -2.28 5.34
N ASN A 611 17.75 -1.02 5.81
CA ASN A 611 16.94 -0.68 6.99
C ASN A 611 15.46 -0.96 6.74
#